data_AF-A0A2L2Z0H5-F1
#
_entry.id   AF-A0A2L2Z0H5-F1
#
_cell.length_a   1.000
_cell.length_b   1.000
_cell.length_c   1.000
_cell.angle_alpha   90.00
_cell.angle_beta   90.00
_cell.angle_gamma   90.00
#
_symmetry.space_group_name_H-M   'P 1'
#
loop_
_entity.id
_entity.type
_entity.pdbx_description
1 polymer ?
#
loop_
_entity_poly.entity_id
_entity_poly.type
_entity_poly.pdbx_seq_one_letter_code
_entity_poly.pdbx_strand_id
1 'polypeptide(L)'
;KSGRFGDKCEFTCHCEGGHHNCDKEGFCYSGCEAGWAGFTCQTECTLGRFGSNCASTCHCYPNSTKPCDKITGACEGDCEAGFMGKDCQTLCPQNKY
;
A
#
# COMPACT_ATOMS: atom_id res chain seq x y z
N LYS A 1 20.25 12.27 10.82
CA LYS A 1 18.97 12.13 11.57
C LYS A 1 18.47 10.72 11.33
N SER A 2 18.04 10.00 12.37
CA SER A 2 17.60 8.61 12.23
C SER A 2 16.38 8.52 11.30
N GLY A 3 16.48 7.67 10.28
CA GLY A 3 15.40 7.38 9.34
C GLY A 3 15.28 8.27 8.11
N ARG A 4 16.40 8.81 7.66
CA ARG A 4 16.53 9.55 6.41
C ARG A 4 17.80 9.16 5.67
N PHE A 5 17.80 9.27 4.35
CA PHE A 5 18.90 8.88 3.46
C PHE A 5 19.13 9.93 2.36
N GLY A 6 20.17 9.73 1.56
CA GLY A 6 20.58 10.65 0.48
C GLY A 6 21.39 11.86 0.95
N ASP A 7 21.76 12.72 -0.01
CA ASP A 7 22.58 13.90 0.26
C ASP A 7 21.79 14.83 1.19
N LYS A 8 22.43 15.27 2.29
CA LYS A 8 21.80 16.10 3.33
C LYS A 8 20.58 15.47 4.03
N CYS A 9 20.38 14.15 3.97
CA CYS A 9 19.24 13.48 4.62
C CYS A 9 17.88 14.01 4.13
N GLU A 10 17.74 14.25 2.82
CA GLU A 10 16.52 14.82 2.23
C GLU A 10 15.37 13.81 2.16
N PHE A 11 15.67 12.52 1.94
CA PHE A 11 14.65 11.47 1.75
C PHE A 11 14.33 10.77 3.07
N THR A 12 13.05 10.46 3.29
CA THR A 12 12.60 9.71 4.48
C THR A 12 12.40 8.26 4.11
N CYS A 13 12.87 7.33 4.93
CA CYS A 13 12.68 5.91 4.63
C CYS A 13 11.30 5.44 5.06
N HIS A 14 10.66 4.63 4.22
CA HIS A 14 9.35 4.01 4.48
C HIS A 14 9.49 2.48 4.54
N CYS A 15 10.51 2.00 5.26
CA CYS A 15 10.76 0.57 5.40
C CYS A 15 9.86 -0.05 6.47
N GLU A 16 9.47 -1.30 6.25
CA GLU A 16 8.72 -2.08 7.22
C GLU A 16 9.54 -2.24 8.52
N GLY A 17 8.88 -2.07 9.67
CA GLY A 17 9.53 -2.08 10.98
C GLY A 17 10.10 -0.72 11.42
N GLY A 18 9.85 0.34 10.66
CA GLY A 18 10.10 1.72 11.05
C GLY A 18 11.11 2.46 10.18
N HIS A 19 11.00 3.78 10.19
CA HIS A 19 11.75 4.70 9.32
C HIS A 19 13.28 4.56 9.41
N HIS A 20 13.85 3.90 10.42
CA HIS A 20 15.30 3.74 10.58
C HIS A 20 15.90 2.48 9.93
N ASN A 21 15.10 1.63 9.26
CA ASN A 21 15.54 0.34 8.72
C ASN A 21 16.04 0.38 7.26
N CYS A 22 16.54 1.51 6.80
CA CYS A 22 17.14 1.69 5.46
C CYS A 22 18.65 1.84 5.52
N ASP A 23 19.34 1.48 4.43
CA ASP A 23 20.75 1.79 4.24
C ASP A 23 21.00 3.27 3.87
N LYS A 24 22.24 3.63 3.53
CA LYS A 24 22.63 5.01 3.20
C LYS A 24 22.06 5.46 1.85
N GLU A 25 21.82 4.50 0.99
CA GLU A 25 21.23 4.60 -0.34
C GLU A 25 19.69 4.60 -0.27
N GLY A 26 19.10 4.29 0.88
CA GLY A 26 17.66 4.25 1.16
C GLY A 26 17.01 2.88 0.96
N PHE A 27 17.79 1.83 0.73
CA PHE A 27 17.30 0.48 0.46
C PHE A 27 16.68 -0.16 1.70
N CYS A 28 15.51 -0.76 1.52
CA CYS A 28 14.77 -1.44 2.57
C CYS A 28 14.83 -2.96 2.36
N TYR A 29 15.56 -3.68 3.22
CA TYR A 29 15.66 -5.15 3.13
C TYR A 29 14.47 -5.89 3.76
N SER A 30 13.72 -5.21 4.63
CA SER A 30 12.51 -5.75 5.26
C SER A 30 11.24 -5.55 4.43
N GLY A 31 11.33 -4.87 3.28
CA GLY A 31 10.18 -4.41 2.51
C GLY A 31 9.69 -3.03 2.96
N CYS A 32 8.56 -2.60 2.39
CA CYS A 32 8.00 -1.27 2.56
C CYS A 32 6.76 -1.23 3.45
N GLU A 33 6.62 -0.11 4.16
CA GLU A 33 5.39 0.24 4.85
C GLU A 33 4.20 0.31 3.89
N ALA A 34 3.01 0.20 4.45
CA ALA A 34 1.78 0.26 3.68
C ALA A 34 1.64 1.59 2.91
N GLY A 35 1.30 1.48 1.63
CA GLY A 35 1.22 2.64 0.72
C GLY A 35 2.51 2.92 -0.06
N TRP A 36 3.60 2.22 0.23
CA TRP A 36 4.90 2.37 -0.43
C TRP A 36 5.39 1.06 -1.05
N ALA A 37 6.18 1.19 -2.12
CA ALA A 37 6.80 0.11 -2.85
C ALA A 37 8.15 0.55 -3.46
N GLY A 38 8.81 -0.42 -4.08
CA GLY A 38 10.13 -0.27 -4.66
C GLY A 38 11.22 -0.56 -3.64
N PHE A 39 12.45 -0.72 -4.13
CA PHE A 39 13.59 -1.11 -3.30
C PHE A 39 13.92 -0.11 -2.18
N THR A 40 13.60 1.16 -2.38
CA THR A 40 13.83 2.24 -1.41
C THR A 40 12.55 2.74 -0.73
N CYS A 41 11.41 2.10 -1.02
CA CYS A 41 10.10 2.48 -0.50
C CYS A 41 9.76 3.96 -0.73
N GLN A 42 10.23 4.54 -1.83
CA GLN A 42 9.94 5.93 -2.23
C GLN A 42 8.84 6.02 -3.29
N THR A 43 8.33 4.89 -3.76
CA THR A 43 7.27 4.85 -4.77
C THR A 43 5.94 4.61 -4.07
N GLU A 44 5.00 5.54 -4.21
CA GLU A 44 3.64 5.32 -3.72
C GLU A 44 2.98 4.18 -4.52
N CYS A 45 2.05 3.45 -3.88
CA CYS A 45 1.29 2.42 -4.59
C CYS A 45 0.55 2.98 -5.80
N THR A 46 0.60 2.22 -6.89
CA THR A 46 -0.21 2.50 -8.07
C THR A 46 -1.69 2.31 -7.77
N LEU A 47 -2.54 2.95 -8.58
CA LEU A 47 -3.99 2.84 -8.47
C LEU A 47 -4.42 1.36 -8.50
N GLY A 48 -5.26 0.98 -7.54
CA GLY A 48 -5.75 -0.39 -7.39
C GLY A 48 -4.82 -1.31 -6.59
N ARG A 49 -3.74 -0.78 -5.98
CA ARG A 49 -2.84 -1.54 -5.10
C ARG A 49 -2.74 -0.88 -3.73
N PHE A 50 -2.56 -1.68 -2.68
CA PHE A 50 -2.46 -1.18 -1.31
C PHE A 50 -1.64 -2.13 -0.41
N GLY A 51 -1.41 -1.68 0.82
CA GLY A 51 -0.73 -2.46 1.85
C GLY A 51 0.79 -2.44 1.71
N SER A 52 1.48 -3.24 2.52
CA SER A 52 2.95 -3.31 2.52
C SER A 52 3.47 -3.75 1.15
N ASN A 53 4.48 -3.05 0.63
CA ASN A 53 5.02 -3.28 -0.71
C ASN A 53 3.98 -3.19 -1.84
N CYS A 54 2.80 -2.60 -1.59
CA CYS A 54 1.67 -2.62 -2.52
C CYS A 54 1.31 -4.03 -2.99
N ALA A 55 1.48 -5.02 -2.11
CA ALA A 55 1.31 -6.43 -2.43
C ALA A 55 -0.18 -6.81 -2.63
N SER A 56 -1.10 -6.04 -2.06
CA SER A 56 -2.53 -6.31 -2.13
C SER A 56 -3.20 -5.52 -3.25
N THR A 57 -4.26 -6.09 -3.83
CA THR A 57 -5.04 -5.51 -4.94
C THR A 57 -6.41 -5.08 -4.45
N CYS A 58 -6.88 -3.94 -4.91
CA CYS A 58 -8.18 -3.43 -4.54
C CYS A 58 -9.27 -4.01 -5.43
N HIS A 59 -10.35 -4.45 -4.79
CA HIS A 59 -11.55 -4.97 -5.43
C HIS A 59 -12.73 -4.02 -5.24
N CYS A 60 -12.46 -2.71 -5.24
CA CYS A 60 -13.50 -1.69 -5.25
C CYS A 60 -14.11 -1.64 -6.66
N TYR A 61 -15.40 -1.31 -6.74
CA TYR A 61 -16.09 -1.24 -8.02
C TYR A 61 -15.36 -0.30 -9.00
N PRO A 62 -15.04 -0.75 -10.24
CA PRO A 62 -14.14 -0.06 -11.18
C PRO A 62 -14.67 1.30 -11.66
N ASN A 63 -15.94 1.61 -11.38
CA ASN A 63 -16.59 2.87 -11.75
C ASN A 63 -16.57 3.92 -10.62
N SER A 64 -15.92 3.62 -9.49
CA SER A 64 -15.62 4.66 -8.50
C SER A 64 -14.52 5.55 -9.05
N THR A 65 -14.82 6.85 -9.19
CA THR A 65 -13.86 7.91 -9.58
C THR A 65 -12.67 8.02 -8.63
N LYS A 66 -12.64 7.26 -7.53
CA LYS A 66 -11.56 7.18 -6.56
C LYS A 66 -11.05 5.75 -6.38
N PRO A 67 -9.72 5.54 -6.42
CA PRO A 67 -9.10 4.28 -6.02
C PRO A 67 -9.30 4.03 -4.51
N CYS A 68 -9.12 2.79 -4.10
CA CYS A 68 -8.95 2.45 -2.69
C CYS A 68 -7.82 3.25 -2.02
N ASP A 69 -7.90 3.35 -0.70
CA ASP A 69 -6.81 3.87 0.11
C ASP A 69 -5.57 2.97 0.02
N LYS A 70 -4.43 3.53 -0.42
CA LYS A 70 -3.18 2.78 -0.64
C LYS A 70 -2.57 2.18 0.63
N ILE A 71 -2.94 2.66 1.82
CA ILE A 71 -2.42 2.19 3.10
C ILE A 71 -3.30 1.06 3.63
N THR A 72 -4.61 1.29 3.65
CA THR A 72 -5.59 0.44 4.33
C THR A 72 -6.39 -0.46 3.38
N GLY A 73 -6.43 -0.15 2.09
CA GLY A 73 -7.28 -0.82 1.10
C GLY A 73 -8.75 -0.44 1.18
N ALA A 74 -9.11 0.54 2.01
CA ALA A 74 -10.49 0.96 2.18
C ALA A 74 -11.07 1.54 0.88
N CYS A 75 -12.30 1.15 0.54
CA CYS A 75 -13.03 1.68 -0.61
C CYS A 75 -13.98 2.80 -0.16
N GLU A 76 -14.07 3.89 -0.93
CA GLU A 76 -15.09 4.93 -0.70
C GLU A 76 -16.45 4.59 -1.34
N GLY A 77 -16.64 3.37 -1.86
CA GLY A 77 -17.84 2.94 -2.58
C GLY A 77 -18.11 1.44 -2.48
N ASP A 78 -18.96 0.95 -3.37
CA ASP A 78 -19.32 -0.47 -3.43
C ASP A 78 -18.16 -1.37 -3.87
N CYS A 79 -18.25 -2.64 -3.49
CA CYS A 79 -17.28 -3.66 -3.89
C CYS A 79 -17.60 -4.22 -5.28
N GLU A 80 -16.58 -4.78 -5.93
CA GLU A 80 -16.79 -5.64 -7.10
C GLU A 80 -17.68 -6.83 -6.74
N ALA A 81 -18.43 -7.32 -7.73
CA ALA A 81 -19.29 -8.48 -7.56
C ALA A 81 -18.46 -9.69 -7.06
N GLY A 82 -18.91 -10.30 -5.95
CA GLY A 82 -18.18 -11.38 -5.29
C GLY A 82 -17.24 -10.94 -4.16
N PHE A 83 -17.13 -9.64 -3.89
CA PHE A 83 -16.37 -9.10 -2.75
C PHE A 83 -17.26 -8.31 -1.79
N MET A 84 -16.88 -8.30 -0.51
CA MET A 84 -17.57 -7.62 0.58
C MET A 84 -16.59 -7.10 1.64
N GLY A 85 -17.10 -6.30 2.56
CA GLY A 85 -16.32 -5.63 3.61
C GLY A 85 -16.00 -4.17 3.25
N LYS A 86 -15.50 -3.40 4.22
CA LYS A 86 -15.18 -1.97 4.06
C LYS A 86 -14.03 -1.70 3.07
N ASP A 87 -13.21 -2.71 2.86
CA ASP A 87 -12.00 -2.74 2.04
C ASP A 87 -12.17 -3.67 0.82
N CYS A 88 -13.35 -4.28 0.67
CA CYS A 88 -13.68 -5.19 -0.42
C CYS A 88 -12.68 -6.36 -0.58
N GLN A 89 -11.99 -6.74 0.49
CA GLN A 89 -10.99 -7.81 0.46
C GLN A 89 -11.58 -9.18 0.83
N THR A 90 -12.83 -9.22 1.31
CA THR A 90 -13.45 -10.47 1.73
C THR A 90 -14.28 -11.01 0.58
N LEU A 91 -13.99 -12.23 0.12
CA LEU A 91 -14.84 -12.91 -0.85
C LEU A 91 -16.22 -13.18 -0.23
N CYS A 92 -17.27 -12.96 -1.01
CA CYS A 92 -18.61 -13.39 -0.64
C CYS A 92 -18.62 -14.91 -0.44
N PRO A 93 -19.19 -15.44 0.65
CA PRO A 93 -19.33 -16.88 0.83
C PRO A 93 -20.14 -17.49 -0.32
N GLN A 94 -19.78 -18.70 -0.74
CA GLN A 94 -20.45 -19.42 -1.83
C GLN A 94 -21.98 -19.41 -1.61
N ASN A 95 -22.73 -19.02 -2.65
CA ASN A 95 -24.20 -18.85 -2.71
C ASN A 95 -24.78 -17.46 -2.35
N LYS A 96 -23.99 -16.38 -2.41
CA LYS A 96 -24.56 -15.03 -2.52
C LYS A 96 -24.09 -14.35 -3.80
N TYR A 97 -25.04 -14.05 -4.67
CA TYR A 97 -24.92 -13.40 -5.97
C TYR A 97 -25.04 -11.88 -5.82
#